data_AF-A0A947JNQ6-F1
#
_entry.id   AF-A0A947JNQ6-F1
#
_cell.length_a   1.000
_cell.length_b   1.000
_cell.length_c   1.000
_cell.angle_alpha   90.00
_cell.angle_beta   90.00
_cell.angle_gamma   90.00
#
_symmetry.space_group_name_H-M   'P 1'
#
loop_
_entity.id
_entity.type
_entity.pdbx_description
1 polymer ?
#
loop_
_entity_poly.entity_id
_entity_poly.type
_entity_poly.pdbx_seq_one_letter_code
_entity_poly.pdbx_strand_id
1 'polypeptide(L)' 'MAKDAPGMKGYRSRNQGGQLRDKRDDTHVRTIEKQYGVDLDARPDMHLGTFLKEHHIKSLNDLITGK' A
#
# COMPACT_ATOMS: atom_id res chain seq x y z
N MET A 1 -19.67 11.56 -0.34
CA MET A 1 -18.43 10.96 -0.86
C MET A 1 -18.00 11.74 -2.09
N ALA A 2 -16.77 12.25 -2.12
CA ALA A 2 -16.23 12.89 -3.32
C ALA A 2 -16.07 11.84 -4.43
N LYS A 3 -16.43 12.21 -5.67
CA LYS A 3 -16.23 11.34 -6.83
C LYS A 3 -14.73 11.27 -7.14
N ASP A 4 -14.21 10.06 -7.26
CA ASP A 4 -12.79 9.86 -7.53
C ASP A 4 -12.43 10.30 -8.96
N ALA A 5 -11.14 10.54 -9.18
CA ALA A 5 -10.61 11.02 -10.45
C ALA A 5 -10.90 10.03 -11.60
N PRO A 6 -11.03 10.51 -12.85
CA PRO A 6 -11.14 9.65 -14.02
C PRO A 6 -10.00 8.61 -14.05
N GLY A 7 -10.35 7.31 -14.14
CA GLY A 7 -9.39 6.19 -14.09
C GLY A 7 -9.32 5.45 -12.75
N MET A 8 -9.94 5.95 -11.68
CA MET A 8 -10.10 5.20 -10.43
C MET A 8 -11.29 4.22 -10.50
N LYS A 9 -11.17 3.03 -9.89
CA LYS A 9 -12.19 1.97 -9.87
C LYS A 9 -13.41 2.27 -8.97
N GLY A 10 -13.95 3.49 -9.01
CA GLY A 10 -15.09 3.93 -8.19
C GLY A 10 -14.68 4.50 -6.83
N TYR A 11 -15.68 4.70 -5.95
CA TYR A 11 -15.52 5.42 -4.68
C TYR A 11 -14.67 4.66 -3.66
N ARG A 12 -13.48 5.19 -3.35
CA ARG A 12 -12.58 4.65 -2.33
C ARG A 12 -12.78 5.31 -0.97
N SER A 13 -12.60 4.51 0.08
CA SER A 13 -12.61 4.99 1.46
C SER A 13 -11.46 5.96 1.71
N ARG A 14 -11.77 7.06 2.39
CA ARG A 14 -10.84 8.12 2.76
C ARG A 14 -10.66 8.18 4.27
N ASN A 15 -9.53 8.70 4.73
CA ASN A 15 -9.29 8.98 6.14
C ASN A 15 -10.05 10.25 6.59
N GLN A 16 -9.98 10.59 7.88
CA GLN A 16 -10.68 11.75 8.44
C GLN A 16 -10.25 13.09 7.81
N GLY A 17 -9.03 13.16 7.25
CA GLY A 17 -8.52 14.31 6.50
C GLY A 17 -8.93 14.33 5.01
N GLY A 18 -9.74 13.36 4.55
CA GLY A 18 -10.21 13.29 3.16
C GLY A 18 -9.20 12.71 2.15
N GLN A 19 -8.03 12.28 2.60
CA GLN A 19 -7.04 11.58 1.76
C GLN A 19 -7.41 10.11 1.60
N LEU A 20 -6.93 9.47 0.53
CA LEU A 20 -7.11 8.02 0.36
C LEU A 20 -6.47 7.28 1.53
N ARG A 21 -7.20 6.29 2.05
CA ARG A 21 -6.70 5.47 3.15
C ARG A 21 -5.52 4.62 2.66
N ASP A 22 -4.48 4.61 3.46
CA ASP A 22 -3.32 3.74 3.32
C ASP A 22 -3.67 2.25 3.51
N LYS A 23 -2.77 1.40 3.01
CA LYS A 23 -2.80 -0.02 3.35
C LYS A 23 -2.31 -0.17 4.78
N ARG A 24 -2.96 -1.03 5.57
CA ARG A 24 -2.59 -1.23 6.97
C ARG A 24 -1.18 -1.79 7.12
N ASP A 25 -0.45 -1.25 8.09
CA ASP A 25 0.93 -1.62 8.43
C ASP A 25 1.10 -3.09 8.83
N ASP A 26 0.09 -3.70 9.46
CA ASP A 26 0.10 -5.09 9.92
C ASP A 26 -0.03 -6.12 8.78
N THR A 27 -0.21 -5.67 7.54
CA THR A 27 -0.29 -6.57 6.37
C THR A 27 1.03 -7.30 6.17
N HIS A 28 1.02 -8.63 6.07
CA HIS A 28 2.22 -9.41 5.79
C HIS A 28 2.72 -9.17 4.35
N VAL A 29 4.04 -9.05 4.19
CA VAL A 29 4.73 -8.86 2.90
C VAL A 29 4.34 -9.95 1.90
N ARG A 30 4.26 -11.22 2.32
CA ARG A 30 3.80 -12.33 1.47
C ARG A 30 2.45 -12.08 0.80
N THR A 31 1.54 -11.38 1.48
CA THR A 31 0.23 -11.06 0.90
C THR A 31 0.35 -10.07 -0.24
N ILE A 32 1.28 -9.13 -0.12
CA ILE A 32 1.52 -8.07 -1.09
C ILE A 32 2.19 -8.66 -2.32
N GLU A 33 3.22 -9.48 -2.13
CA GLU A 33 3.89 -10.21 -3.21
C GLU A 33 2.89 -11.02 -4.04
N LYS A 34 2.00 -11.78 -3.37
CA LYS A 34 0.94 -12.53 -4.06
C LYS A 34 -0.09 -11.65 -4.75
N GLN A 35 -0.47 -10.53 -4.13
CA GLN A 35 -1.53 -9.66 -4.65
C GLN A 35 -1.06 -8.84 -5.86
N TYR A 36 0.20 -8.43 -5.88
CA TYR A 36 0.77 -7.57 -6.91
C TYR A 36 1.76 -8.30 -7.85
N GLY A 37 2.12 -9.55 -7.55
CA GLY A 37 3.06 -10.32 -8.34
C GLY A 37 4.49 -9.76 -8.31
N VAL A 38 4.85 -9.10 -7.21
CA VAL A 38 6.17 -8.50 -7.00
C VAL A 38 6.98 -9.38 -6.05
N ASP A 39 8.29 -9.43 -6.25
CA ASP A 39 9.23 -10.06 -5.31
C ASP A 39 9.90 -8.93 -4.52
N LEU A 40 9.67 -8.93 -3.19
CA LEU A 40 10.20 -7.89 -2.32
C LEU A 40 11.50 -8.32 -1.61
N ASP A 41 11.98 -9.55 -1.88
CA ASP A 41 13.17 -10.16 -1.26
C ASP A 41 13.20 -9.99 0.28
N ALA A 42 12.02 -9.90 0.89
CA ALA A 42 11.85 -9.68 2.31
C ALA A 42 11.32 -10.94 2.98
N ARG A 43 11.46 -11.01 4.31
CA ARG A 43 10.87 -12.14 5.04
C ARG A 43 9.35 -12.17 4.82
N PRO A 44 8.74 -13.31 4.45
CA PRO A 44 7.33 -13.38 4.07
C PRO A 44 6.37 -13.07 5.23
N ASP A 45 6.82 -13.31 6.47
CA ASP A 45 6.14 -13.00 7.73
C ASP A 45 6.37 -11.55 8.21
N MET A 46 7.18 -10.76 7.51
CA MET A 46 7.41 -9.36 7.84
C MET A 46 6.13 -8.54 7.64
N HIS A 47 5.88 -7.59 8.55
CA HIS A 47 4.81 -6.61 8.40
C HIS A 47 5.23 -5.51 7.43
N LEU A 48 4.30 -5.09 6.58
CA LEU A 48 4.47 -4.02 5.61
C LEU A 48 5.00 -2.75 6.27
N GLY A 49 4.46 -2.36 7.43
CA GLY A 49 4.90 -1.16 8.12
C GLY A 49 6.37 -1.20 8.53
N THR A 50 6.90 -2.38 8.89
CA THR A 50 8.33 -2.54 9.19
C THR A 50 9.16 -2.42 7.93
N PHE A 51 8.75 -3.11 6.87
CA PHE A 51 9.42 -3.06 5.57
C PHE A 51 9.49 -1.63 5.01
N LEU A 52 8.36 -0.91 5.02
CA LEU A 52 8.31 0.49 4.56
C LEU A 52 9.25 1.40 5.37
N LYS A 53 9.35 1.19 6.69
CA LYS A 53 10.25 1.97 7.55
C LYS A 53 11.73 1.69 7.25
N GLU A 54 12.11 0.43 7.11
CA GLU A 54 13.50 0.04 6.80
C GLU A 54 13.96 0.55 5.44
N HIS A 55 13.07 0.53 4.45
CA HIS A 55 13.35 1.01 3.10
C HIS A 55 13.05 2.50 2.88
N HIS A 56 12.66 3.24 3.93
CA HIS A 56 12.27 4.65 3.87
C HIS A 56 11.17 5.00 2.85
N ILE A 57 10.25 4.06 2.62
CA ILE A 57 9.14 4.20 1.69
C ILE A 57 7.91 4.71 2.45
N LYS A 58 7.20 5.70 1.88
CA LYS A 58 6.07 6.34 2.55
C LYS A 58 4.77 5.55 2.44
N SER A 59 4.59 4.77 1.37
CA SER A 59 3.36 4.01 1.17
C SER A 59 3.56 2.78 0.29
N LEU A 60 2.63 1.84 0.40
CA LEU A 60 2.53 0.69 -0.51
C LEU A 60 2.42 1.12 -1.98
N ASN A 61 1.77 2.25 -2.26
CA ASN A 61 1.63 2.72 -3.62
C ASN A 61 3.00 3.13 -4.20
N ASP A 62 3.81 3.81 -3.41
CA ASP A 62 5.17 4.21 -3.80
C ASP A 62 6.04 2.96 -4.01
N LEU A 63 5.88 1.94 -3.16
CA LEU A 63 6.56 0.64 -3.32
C LEU A 63 6.24 -0.03 -4.66
N ILE A 64 4.97 -0.01 -5.09
CA ILE A 64 4.53 -0.71 -6.32
C ILE A 64 4.78 0.13 -7.58
N THR A 65 4.63 1.45 -7.48
CA THR A 65 4.75 2.35 -8.64
C THR A 65 6.15 2.92 -8.81
N GLY A 66 7.03 2.76 -7.83
CA GLY A 66 8.41 3.23 -7.86
C GLY A 66 8.55 4.76 -7.96
N LYS A 67 7.57 5.50 -7.45
CA LYS A 67 7.49 6.97 -7.52
C LYS A 67 7.51 7.61 -6.14
#